data_AF-A0A6C0E605-F1
#
_entry.id   AF-A0A6C0E605-F1
#
_cell.length_a   1.000
_cell.length_b   1.000
_cell.length_c   1.000
_cell.angle_alpha   90.00
_cell.angle_beta   90.00
_cell.angle_gamma   90.00
#
_symmetry.space_group_name_H-M   'P 1'
#
loop_
_entity.id
_entity.type
_entity.pdbx_description
1 polymer ?
#
loop_
_entity_poly.entity_id
_entity_poly.type
_entity_poly.pdbx_seq_one_letter_code
_entity_poly.pdbx_strand_id
1 'polypeptide(L)'
;MSYILYYSNYCEHSKKLLQTLGKTEQKDMHFICIDKRIKENGKTYIVMESGQKIVMPENVNRVPALLLLTKGYKVLYGEAILQQLKPRQEANVRQATQNNMEPSAFSFGAGFSNVTSDNYSFLDSDAEALKATGNGGTRQMHNYVDLNFSDQISTPVDEADYKKSSKLPEGLTVDQLQQQREQEFQKVAYRTK
;
A
#
# COMPACT_ATOMS: atom_id res chain seq x y z
N MET A 1 5.03 -6.81 -27.64
CA MET A 1 4.73 -6.29 -28.99
C MET A 1 5.47 -4.97 -29.13
N SER A 2 6.51 -4.88 -29.97
CA SER A 2 7.35 -3.67 -30.02
C SER A 2 6.70 -2.56 -30.85
N TYR A 3 6.65 -1.35 -30.29
CA TYR A 3 6.18 -0.13 -30.96
C TYR A 3 7.27 0.93 -30.92
N ILE A 4 7.35 1.76 -31.96
CA ILE A 4 8.26 2.91 -32.00
C ILE A 4 7.40 4.18 -32.04
N LEU A 5 7.53 5.03 -31.03
CA LEU A 5 6.89 6.33 -30.99
C LEU A 5 7.88 7.41 -31.43
N TYR A 6 7.55 8.08 -32.53
CA TYR A 6 8.25 9.28 -32.98
C TYR A 6 7.59 10.50 -32.36
N TYR A 7 8.39 11.27 -31.62
CA TYR A 7 7.95 12.49 -30.97
C TYR A 7 8.92 13.66 -31.24
N SER A 8 8.46 14.87 -30.96
CA SER A 8 9.22 16.11 -31.05
C SER A 8 8.94 16.95 -29.81
N ASN A 9 9.94 17.63 -29.27
CA ASN A 9 9.75 18.51 -28.11
C ASN A 9 9.12 19.86 -28.47
N TYR A 10 9.03 20.19 -29.75
CA TYR A 10 8.43 21.45 -30.23
C TYR A 10 6.93 21.34 -30.48
N CYS A 11 6.36 20.14 -30.43
CA CYS A 11 4.93 19.92 -30.60
C CYS A 11 4.22 19.80 -29.24
N GLU A 12 3.07 20.46 -29.07
CA GLU A 12 2.29 20.36 -27.84
C GLU A 12 1.55 19.02 -27.71
N HIS A 13 1.09 18.47 -28.83
CA HIS A 13 0.37 17.19 -28.83
C HIS A 13 1.27 16.03 -28.41
N SER A 14 2.54 16.02 -28.82
CA SER A 14 3.50 15.02 -28.37
C SER A 14 3.78 15.14 -26.88
N LYS A 15 3.90 16.36 -26.32
CA LYS A 15 4.09 16.56 -24.87
C LYS A 15 2.92 15.99 -24.06
N LYS A 16 1.68 16.31 -24.47
CA LYS A 16 0.47 15.77 -23.83
C LYS A 16 0.42 14.23 -23.90
N LEU A 17 0.82 13.67 -25.03
CA LEU A 17 0.84 12.21 -25.24
C LEU A 17 1.92 11.54 -24.38
N LEU A 18 3.13 12.11 -24.30
CA LEU A 18 4.21 11.64 -23.43
C LEU A 18 3.84 11.69 -21.95
N GLN A 19 3.20 12.77 -21.49
CA GLN A 19 2.71 12.86 -20.10
C GLN A 19 1.68 11.77 -19.78
N THR A 20 0.82 11.43 -20.75
CA THR A 20 -0.18 10.37 -20.59
C THR A 20 0.47 8.99 -20.55
N LEU A 21 1.43 8.75 -21.46
CA LEU A 21 2.17 7.50 -21.54
C LEU A 21 3.09 7.25 -20.34
N GLY A 22 3.69 8.31 -19.77
CA GLY A 22 4.55 8.21 -18.59
C GLY A 22 3.83 7.69 -17.35
N LYS A 23 2.49 7.77 -17.30
CA LYS A 23 1.69 7.19 -16.21
C LYS A 23 1.54 5.67 -16.30
N THR A 24 1.88 5.08 -17.45
CA THR A 24 1.73 3.64 -17.70
C THR A 24 3.07 3.02 -18.05
N GLU A 25 3.49 2.00 -17.31
CA GLU A 25 4.69 1.25 -17.67
C GLU A 25 4.44 0.39 -18.91
N GLN A 26 5.03 0.78 -20.04
CA GLN A 26 4.99 0.01 -21.28
C GLN A 26 6.39 -0.42 -21.69
N LYS A 27 6.77 -1.64 -21.28
CA LYS A 27 8.10 -2.23 -21.52
C LYS A 27 8.46 -2.48 -22.99
N ASP A 28 7.48 -2.44 -23.89
CA ASP A 28 7.67 -2.72 -25.32
C ASP A 28 7.64 -1.47 -26.22
N MET A 29 7.75 -0.27 -25.66
CA MET A 29 7.74 0.98 -26.44
C MET A 29 9.12 1.63 -26.48
N HIS A 30 9.57 1.92 -27.70
CA HIS A 30 10.77 2.72 -27.96
C HIS A 30 10.37 4.16 -28.29
N PHE A 31 11.01 5.12 -27.62
CA PHE A 31 10.76 6.54 -27.83
C PHE A 31 11.92 7.14 -28.64
N ILE A 32 11.61 7.70 -29.80
CA ILE A 32 12.59 8.33 -30.69
C ILE A 32 12.21 9.80 -30.87
N CYS A 33 13.12 10.69 -30.45
CA CYS A 33 13.01 12.12 -30.67
C CYS A 33 13.50 12.47 -32.08
N ILE A 34 12.68 13.16 -32.88
CA ILE A 34 13.03 13.52 -34.27
C ILE A 34 13.55 14.96 -34.44
N ASP A 35 13.84 15.65 -33.33
CA ASP A 35 14.26 17.06 -33.36
C ASP A 35 15.63 17.23 -34.04
N LYS A 36 16.56 16.31 -33.79
CA LYS A 36 17.89 16.30 -34.39
C LYS A 36 17.90 15.42 -35.64
N ARG A 37 17.78 16.05 -36.81
CA ARG A 37 17.79 15.37 -38.10
C ARG A 37 18.89 15.89 -39.03
N ILE A 38 19.59 14.98 -39.70
CA ILE A 38 20.63 15.26 -40.70
C ILE A 38 20.20 14.64 -42.02
N LYS A 39 20.31 15.39 -43.11
CA LYS A 39 20.10 14.85 -44.47
C LYS A 39 21.45 14.46 -45.05
N GLU A 40 21.66 13.17 -45.30
CA GLU A 40 22.83 12.64 -45.99
C GLU A 40 22.33 11.76 -47.16
N ASN A 41 22.84 11.98 -48.36
CA ASN A 41 22.50 11.20 -49.57
C ASN A 41 20.99 11.05 -49.85
N GLY A 42 20.23 12.14 -49.70
CA GLY A 42 18.78 12.16 -49.96
C GLY A 42 17.92 11.46 -48.92
N LYS A 43 18.52 10.79 -47.92
CA LYS A 43 17.81 10.15 -46.79
C LYS A 43 17.98 11.00 -45.53
N THR A 44 16.91 11.08 -44.75
CA THR A 44 16.92 11.83 -43.49
C THR A 44 17.27 10.87 -42.35
N TYR A 45 18.32 11.18 -41.60
CA TYR A 45 18.77 10.44 -40.44
C TYR A 45 18.44 11.19 -39.16
N ILE A 46 17.97 10.48 -38.15
CA ILE A 46 17.71 10.99 -36.81
C ILE A 46 18.95 10.69 -35.96
N VAL A 47 19.50 11.71 -35.31
CA VAL A 47 20.64 11.57 -34.40
C VAL A 47 20.11 11.42 -32.98
N MET A 48 20.31 10.24 -32.40
CA MET A 48 19.98 9.97 -31.00
C MET A 48 20.95 10.70 -30.07
N GLU A 49 20.57 10.87 -28.80
CA GLU A 49 21.44 11.49 -27.78
C GLU A 49 22.74 10.72 -27.56
N SER A 50 22.74 9.41 -27.82
CA SER A 50 23.92 8.55 -27.81
C SER A 50 24.87 8.76 -28.99
N GLY A 51 24.53 9.62 -29.96
CA GLY A 51 25.30 9.84 -31.19
C GLY A 51 25.03 8.82 -32.31
N GLN A 52 24.21 7.80 -32.06
CA GLN A 52 23.81 6.84 -33.09
C GLN A 52 22.83 7.48 -34.09
N LYS A 53 23.04 7.18 -35.39
CA LYS A 53 22.18 7.66 -36.49
C LYS A 53 21.19 6.55 -36.88
N ILE A 54 19.89 6.86 -36.86
CA ILE A 54 18.82 5.96 -37.32
C ILE A 54 18.19 6.54 -38.59
N VAL A 55 17.91 5.70 -39.59
CA VAL A 55 17.18 6.12 -40.80
C VAL A 55 15.73 6.44 -40.44
N MET A 56 15.26 7.63 -40.80
CA MET A 56 13.86 8.00 -40.65
C MET A 56 13.01 7.26 -41.71
N PRO A 57 11.98 6.50 -41.31
CA PRO A 57 11.07 5.86 -42.27
C PRO A 57 10.24 6.92 -43.02
N GLU A 58 10.07 6.73 -44.33
CA GLU A 58 9.32 7.64 -45.22
C GLU A 58 7.83 7.73 -44.88
N ASN A 59 7.30 6.76 -44.15
CA ASN A 59 5.89 6.71 -43.77
C ASN A 59 5.52 7.74 -42.67
N VAL A 60 6.51 8.38 -42.03
CA VAL A 60 6.31 9.31 -40.92
C VAL A 60 6.39 10.75 -41.43
N ASN A 61 5.23 11.33 -41.74
CA ASN A 61 5.15 12.70 -42.26
C ASN A 61 4.78 13.75 -41.20
N ARG A 62 4.24 13.31 -40.06
CA ARG A 62 3.72 14.18 -38.98
C ARG A 62 4.08 13.59 -37.61
N VAL A 63 4.03 14.43 -36.58
CA VAL A 63 4.27 14.04 -35.18
C VAL A 63 3.08 14.50 -34.34
N PRO A 64 2.63 13.74 -33.33
CA PRO A 64 3.10 12.43 -32.88
C PRO A 64 2.69 11.27 -33.80
N ALA A 65 3.60 10.32 -34.01
CA ALA A 65 3.37 9.15 -34.84
C ALA A 65 3.83 7.87 -34.13
N LEU A 66 2.96 6.85 -34.15
CA LEU A 66 3.27 5.53 -33.61
C LEU A 66 3.45 4.55 -34.78
N LEU A 67 4.63 3.95 -34.87
CA LEU A 67 4.95 2.91 -35.85
C LEU A 67 4.78 1.53 -35.23
N LEU A 68 3.94 0.73 -35.88
CA LEU A 68 3.64 -0.65 -35.52
C LEU A 68 4.55 -1.61 -36.27
N LEU A 69 5.53 -2.21 -35.59
CA LEU A 69 6.42 -3.20 -36.21
C LEU A 69 5.67 -4.50 -36.56
N THR A 70 4.68 -4.88 -35.77
CA THR A 70 3.94 -6.14 -35.92
C THR A 70 2.84 -6.11 -36.98
N LYS A 71 2.38 -4.91 -37.39
CA LYS A 71 1.29 -4.72 -38.35
C LYS A 71 1.79 -4.12 -39.67
N GLY A 72 2.91 -4.65 -40.19
CA GLY A 72 3.45 -4.26 -41.50
C GLY A 72 3.89 -2.81 -41.59
N TYR A 73 4.56 -2.28 -40.55
CA TYR A 73 5.06 -0.90 -40.52
C TYR A 73 3.98 0.18 -40.67
N LYS A 74 2.75 -0.12 -40.25
CA LYS A 74 1.65 0.86 -40.24
C LYS A 74 1.95 1.99 -39.27
N VAL A 75 1.73 3.22 -39.73
CA VAL A 75 1.86 4.44 -38.91
C VAL A 75 0.47 4.89 -38.45
N LEU A 76 0.32 5.11 -37.15
CA LEU A 76 -0.85 5.70 -36.53
C LEU A 76 -0.55 7.12 -36.06
N TYR A 77 -1.56 7.98 -36.12
CA TYR A 77 -1.46 9.40 -35.78
C TYR A 77 -2.58 9.79 -34.81
N GLY A 78 -2.33 10.82 -33.99
CA GLY A 78 -3.35 11.44 -33.15
C GLY A 78 -4.07 10.45 -32.21
N GLU A 79 -5.41 10.53 -32.17
CA GLU A 79 -6.25 9.70 -31.29
C GLU A 79 -6.17 8.20 -31.56
N ALA A 80 -5.83 7.80 -32.80
CA ALA A 80 -5.66 6.40 -33.14
C ALA A 80 -4.54 5.74 -32.32
N ILE A 81 -3.54 6.52 -31.90
CA ILE A 81 -2.47 6.07 -31.00
C ILE A 81 -3.08 5.68 -29.64
N LEU A 82 -3.91 6.56 -29.07
CA LEU A 82 -4.55 6.31 -27.79
C LEU A 82 -5.51 5.11 -27.86
N GLN A 83 -6.31 5.01 -28.92
CA GLN A 83 -7.25 3.91 -29.09
C GLN A 83 -6.55 2.54 -29.16
N GLN A 84 -5.39 2.46 -29.79
CA GLN A 84 -4.60 1.23 -29.84
C GLN A 84 -3.99 0.86 -28.49
N LEU A 85 -3.72 1.85 -27.62
CA LEU A 85 -3.10 1.67 -26.31
C LEU A 85 -4.12 1.39 -25.18
N LYS A 86 -5.35 1.91 -25.30
CA LYS A 86 -6.47 1.68 -24.36
C LYS A 86 -6.63 0.22 -23.91
N PRO A 87 -6.72 -0.80 -24.78
CA PRO A 87 -6.98 -2.17 -24.34
C PRO A 87 -5.88 -2.73 -23.43
N ARG A 88 -4.62 -2.33 -23.67
CA ARG A 88 -3.50 -2.73 -22.80
C ARG A 88 -3.56 -2.00 -21.46
N GLN A 89 -3.96 -0.74 -21.47
CA GLN A 89 -4.15 0.05 -20.26
C GLN A 89 -5.28 -0.53 -19.39
N GLU A 90 -6.41 -0.90 -20.00
CA GLU A 90 -7.51 -1.58 -19.31
C GLU A 90 -7.08 -2.93 -18.72
N ALA A 91 -6.29 -3.72 -19.44
CA ALA A 91 -5.75 -4.97 -18.92
C ALA A 91 -4.86 -4.75 -17.69
N ASN A 92 -3.98 -3.74 -17.73
CA ASN A 92 -3.14 -3.38 -16.58
C ASN A 92 -3.99 -2.89 -15.39
N VAL A 93 -5.01 -2.07 -15.64
CA VAL A 93 -5.93 -1.59 -14.59
C VAL A 93 -6.72 -2.74 -13.99
N ARG A 94 -7.21 -3.68 -14.81
CA ARG A 94 -7.90 -4.90 -14.33
C ARG A 94 -7.01 -5.75 -13.44
N GLN A 95 -5.74 -5.93 -13.81
CA GLN A 95 -4.78 -6.63 -12.96
C GLN A 95 -4.52 -5.89 -11.65
N ALA A 96 -4.29 -4.58 -11.71
CA ALA A 96 -4.05 -3.75 -10.52
C ALA A 96 -5.26 -3.71 -9.57
N THR A 97 -6.48 -3.74 -10.12
CA THR A 97 -7.73 -3.72 -9.36
C THR A 97 -8.27 -5.11 -9.00
N GLN A 98 -7.52 -6.18 -9.27
CA GLN A 98 -7.99 -7.57 -9.07
C GLN A 98 -9.38 -7.83 -9.69
N ASN A 99 -9.60 -7.36 -10.92
CA ASN A 99 -10.89 -7.40 -11.64
C ASN A 99 -12.05 -6.61 -11.00
N ASN A 100 -11.82 -5.83 -9.94
CA ASN A 100 -12.89 -5.06 -9.32
C ASN A 100 -13.22 -3.76 -10.07
N MET A 101 -12.42 -3.39 -11.09
CA MET A 101 -12.54 -2.22 -12.00
C MET A 101 -12.67 -0.83 -11.35
N GLU A 102 -12.91 -0.75 -10.05
CA GLU A 102 -12.95 0.46 -9.25
C GLU A 102 -12.13 0.25 -7.95
N PRO A 103 -11.45 1.29 -7.46
CA PRO A 103 -10.95 1.30 -6.09
C PRO A 103 -12.15 1.13 -5.15
N SER A 104 -12.14 0.12 -4.28
CA SER A 104 -13.25 -0.02 -3.34
C SER A 104 -13.30 1.22 -2.43
N ALA A 105 -14.48 1.82 -2.29
CA ALA A 105 -14.69 3.01 -1.45
C ALA A 105 -14.31 2.78 0.03
N PHE A 106 -14.16 1.51 0.43
CA PHE A 106 -13.74 1.06 1.75
C PHE A 106 -12.28 0.58 1.82
N SER A 107 -11.50 0.67 0.73
CA SER A 107 -10.05 0.43 0.71
C SER A 107 -9.24 1.71 1.02
N PHE A 108 -9.77 2.57 1.87
CA PHE A 108 -8.88 3.34 2.73
C PHE A 108 -8.36 2.35 3.77
N GLY A 109 -7.06 2.08 3.73
CA GLY A 109 -6.39 0.97 4.43
C GLY A 109 -7.12 0.51 5.69
N ALA A 110 -7.57 -0.75 5.65
CA ALA A 110 -8.09 -1.45 6.81
C ALA A 110 -7.01 -1.41 7.90
N GLY A 111 -7.18 -0.48 8.85
CA GLY A 111 -6.29 -0.29 9.99
C GLY A 111 -5.60 1.07 10.02
N PHE A 112 -6.03 1.91 10.96
CA PHE A 112 -5.17 2.86 11.70
C PHE A 112 -4.90 4.26 11.13
N SER A 113 -5.58 4.77 10.09
CA SER A 113 -5.30 6.16 9.62
C SER A 113 -6.51 7.00 9.23
N ASN A 114 -7.64 6.83 9.93
CA ASN A 114 -8.70 7.83 9.88
C ASN A 114 -8.68 8.61 11.19
N VAL A 115 -8.17 9.83 11.14
CA VAL A 115 -8.37 10.85 12.18
C VAL A 115 -9.87 11.15 12.18
N THR A 116 -10.59 10.61 13.14
CA THR A 116 -12.01 10.88 13.37
C THR A 116 -12.07 12.18 14.16
N SER A 117 -12.43 13.29 13.50
CA SER A 117 -12.52 14.57 14.20
C SER A 117 -13.57 14.50 15.32
N ASP A 118 -13.24 15.03 16.49
CA ASP A 118 -14.12 15.07 17.68
C ASP A 118 -15.46 15.81 17.45
N ASN A 119 -15.60 16.49 16.30
CA ASN A 119 -16.83 17.17 15.89
C ASN A 119 -17.94 16.23 15.36
N TYR A 120 -17.63 14.97 15.05
CA TYR A 120 -18.62 14.02 14.54
C TYR A 120 -18.71 12.80 15.45
N SER A 121 -19.93 12.48 15.89
CA SER A 121 -20.25 11.30 16.67
C SER A 121 -20.98 10.27 15.82
N PHE A 122 -20.89 8.99 16.19
CA PHE A 122 -21.68 7.94 15.56
C PHE A 122 -23.18 8.16 15.77
N LEU A 123 -24.00 7.80 14.78
CA LEU A 123 -25.43 8.06 14.76
C LEU A 123 -26.21 7.34 15.89
N ASP A 124 -25.61 6.30 16.47
CA ASP A 124 -26.14 5.47 17.56
C ASP A 124 -25.57 5.85 18.94
N SER A 125 -24.94 7.02 19.05
CA SER A 125 -24.35 7.52 20.29
C SER A 125 -25.20 8.64 20.88
N ASP A 126 -25.79 8.38 22.06
CA ASP A 126 -26.52 9.38 22.83
C ASP A 126 -25.55 10.33 23.56
N ALA A 127 -25.99 11.58 23.79
CA ALA A 127 -25.16 12.63 24.40
C ALA A 127 -24.66 12.28 25.81
N GLU A 128 -25.37 11.42 26.54
CA GLU A 128 -24.96 10.96 27.87
C GLU A 128 -23.81 9.95 27.82
N ALA A 129 -23.74 9.14 26.76
CA ALA A 129 -22.68 8.15 26.54
C ALA A 129 -21.36 8.78 26.10
N LEU A 130 -21.38 10.02 25.60
CA LEU A 130 -20.20 10.81 25.22
C LEU A 130 -19.56 11.56 26.40
N LYS A 131 -20.17 11.53 27.58
CA LYS A 131 -19.60 12.16 28.79
C LYS A 131 -18.47 11.32 29.37
N ALA A 132 -17.50 11.97 30.00
CA ALA A 132 -16.38 11.33 30.71
C ALA A 132 -16.80 10.38 31.86
N THR A 133 -18.07 10.43 32.28
CA THR A 133 -18.67 9.54 33.28
C THR A 133 -19.41 8.35 32.66
N GLY A 134 -19.41 8.22 31.33
CA GLY A 134 -20.08 7.14 30.62
C GLY A 134 -19.46 5.77 30.90
N ASN A 135 -20.24 4.70 30.67
CA ASN A 135 -19.86 3.32 31.00
C ASN A 135 -18.73 2.71 30.12
N GLY A 136 -17.93 3.54 29.43
CA GLY A 136 -16.71 3.16 28.70
C GLY A 136 -16.82 1.82 27.97
N GLY A 137 -17.94 1.58 27.30
CA GLY A 137 -18.31 0.24 26.81
C GLY A 137 -17.36 -0.28 25.73
N THR A 138 -17.69 -1.42 25.11
CA THR A 138 -16.93 -2.07 24.03
C THR A 138 -16.86 -1.26 22.71
N ARG A 139 -17.16 0.04 22.73
CA ARG A 139 -17.12 0.92 21.56
C ARG A 139 -15.70 1.46 21.37
N GLN A 140 -15.31 1.70 20.11
CA GLN A 140 -14.00 2.23 19.78
C GLN A 140 -13.89 3.68 20.28
N MET A 141 -13.03 3.92 21.27
CA MET A 141 -12.61 5.26 21.67
C MET A 141 -11.38 5.67 20.87
N HIS A 142 -11.39 6.87 20.29
CA HIS A 142 -10.21 7.46 19.69
C HIS A 142 -9.48 8.27 20.76
N ASN A 143 -8.44 7.69 21.34
CA ASN A 143 -7.58 8.39 22.29
C ASN A 143 -6.47 9.10 21.52
N TYR A 144 -6.56 10.41 21.44
CA TYR A 144 -5.50 11.25 20.89
C TYR A 144 -4.51 11.61 22.00
N VAL A 145 -3.22 11.38 21.73
CA VAL A 145 -2.12 11.77 22.59
C VAL A 145 -1.26 12.80 21.87
N ASP A 146 -0.78 13.80 22.60
CA ASP A 146 0.13 14.80 22.04
C ASP A 146 1.47 14.16 21.64
N LEU A 147 2.19 14.80 20.71
CA LEU A 147 3.47 14.31 20.18
C LEU A 147 4.52 14.01 21.27
N ASN A 148 4.41 14.64 22.44
CA ASN A 148 5.32 14.49 23.58
C ASN A 148 4.71 13.72 24.76
N PHE A 149 3.63 12.97 24.54
CA PHE A 149 2.96 12.23 25.61
C PHE A 149 3.85 11.09 26.13
N SER A 150 4.05 11.07 27.45
CA SER A 150 4.78 10.01 28.17
C SER A 150 3.81 9.33 29.13
N ASP A 151 3.51 8.07 28.88
CA ASP A 151 2.49 7.28 29.60
C ASP A 151 3.06 6.66 30.89
N GLN A 152 3.84 7.42 31.66
CA GLN A 152 4.39 6.97 32.93
C GLN A 152 3.41 7.32 34.06
N ILE A 153 2.54 6.37 34.37
CA ILE A 153 1.73 6.42 35.59
C ILE A 153 2.63 6.09 36.77
N SER A 154 2.70 6.98 37.75
CA SER A 154 3.38 6.71 39.02
C SER A 154 2.56 5.67 39.78
N THR A 155 2.90 4.39 39.61
CA THR A 155 2.41 3.36 40.51
C THR A 155 3.10 3.56 41.86
N PRO A 156 2.36 3.51 43.00
CA PRO A 156 3.01 3.51 44.30
C PRO A 156 4.06 2.39 44.31
N VAL A 157 5.25 2.69 44.84
CA VAL A 157 6.30 1.69 45.04
C VAL A 157 5.69 0.57 45.86
N ASP A 158 5.78 -0.64 45.34
CA ASP A 158 5.18 -1.83 45.91
C ASP A 158 5.98 -2.22 47.16
N GLU A 159 5.71 -1.52 48.27
CA GLU A 159 6.32 -1.78 49.59
C GLU A 159 5.81 -3.08 50.22
N ALA A 160 4.83 -3.75 49.58
CA ALA A 160 4.32 -5.02 50.04
C ALA A 160 5.35 -6.14 49.78
N ASP A 161 5.98 -6.62 50.86
CA ASP A 161 6.93 -7.72 50.84
C ASP A 161 6.21 -9.05 50.57
N TYR A 162 5.87 -9.33 49.29
CA TYR A 162 5.14 -10.54 48.85
C TYR A 162 5.85 -11.86 49.21
N LYS A 163 7.11 -11.80 49.66
CA LYS A 163 7.84 -12.95 50.18
C LYS A 163 7.27 -13.48 51.50
N LYS A 164 6.54 -12.66 52.26
CA LYS A 164 6.04 -13.04 53.60
C LYS A 164 4.58 -13.49 53.62
N SER A 165 3.79 -13.27 52.56
CA SER A 165 2.34 -13.33 52.68
C SER A 165 1.66 -14.62 52.20
N SER A 166 2.25 -15.50 51.39
CA SER A 166 1.62 -16.81 51.02
C SER A 166 2.54 -17.76 50.23
N LYS A 167 3.83 -17.82 50.54
CA LYS A 167 4.72 -18.83 49.93
C LYS A 167 5.09 -19.87 51.00
N LEU A 168 5.10 -21.13 50.59
CA LEU A 168 5.51 -22.28 51.41
C LEU A 168 6.80 -21.94 52.18
N PRO A 169 6.95 -22.35 53.46
CA PRO A 169 8.17 -22.07 54.22
C PRO A 169 9.41 -22.52 53.44
N GLU A 170 10.47 -21.72 53.41
CA GLU A 170 11.74 -21.94 52.68
C GLU A 170 12.57 -23.14 53.22
N GLY A 171 11.94 -24.32 53.26
CA GLY A 171 12.52 -25.55 53.79
C GLY A 171 11.59 -26.76 53.70
N LEU A 172 10.32 -26.59 53.30
CA LEU A 172 9.45 -27.73 53.01
C LEU A 172 9.79 -28.31 51.64
N THR A 173 10.34 -29.52 51.64
CA THR A 173 10.50 -30.31 50.41
C THR A 173 9.17 -30.97 50.02
N VAL A 174 9.01 -31.23 48.73
CA VAL A 174 7.78 -31.85 48.18
C VAL A 174 7.48 -33.19 48.85
N ASP A 175 8.51 -33.95 49.22
CA ASP A 175 8.39 -35.25 49.88
C ASP A 175 7.75 -35.15 51.28
N GLN A 176 8.09 -34.10 52.05
CA GLN A 176 7.51 -33.89 53.38
C GLN A 176 6.01 -33.59 53.29
N LEU A 177 5.60 -32.80 52.28
CA LEU A 177 4.20 -32.52 52.02
C LEU A 177 3.43 -33.78 51.60
N GLN A 178 4.06 -34.68 50.85
CA GLN A 178 3.43 -35.93 50.43
C GLN A 178 3.20 -36.87 51.63
N GLN A 179 4.20 -37.02 52.50
CA GLN A 179 4.06 -37.81 53.73
C GLN A 179 2.98 -37.24 54.67
N GLN A 180 2.92 -35.92 54.81
CA GLN A 180 1.91 -35.27 55.64
C GLN A 180 0.50 -35.53 55.10
N ARG A 181 0.32 -35.47 53.77
CA ARG A 181 -0.96 -35.76 53.12
C ARG A 181 -1.39 -37.22 53.30
N GLU A 182 -0.45 -38.17 53.18
CA GLU A 182 -0.71 -39.60 53.42
C GLU A 182 -1.13 -39.89 54.87
N GLN A 183 -0.51 -39.22 55.85
CA GLN A 183 -0.90 -39.33 57.27
C GLN A 183 -2.30 -38.75 57.54
N GLU A 184 -2.66 -37.66 56.89
CA GLU A 184 -4.01 -37.09 56.98
C GLU A 184 -5.07 -38.02 56.37
N PHE A 185 -4.79 -38.63 55.22
CA PHE A 185 -5.67 -39.64 54.62
C PHE A 185 -5.91 -40.82 55.56
N GLN A 186 -4.88 -41.29 56.26
CA GLN A 186 -5.03 -42.35 57.25
C GLN A 186 -5.93 -41.91 58.42
N LYS A 187 -5.74 -40.70 58.97
CA LYS A 187 -6.55 -40.18 60.09
C LYS A 187 -8.03 -40.01 59.72
N VAL A 188 -8.33 -39.65 58.47
CA VAL A 188 -9.72 -39.53 57.98
C VAL A 188 -10.37 -40.91 57.87
N ALA A 189 -9.63 -41.93 57.39
CA ALA A 189 -10.15 -43.30 57.27
C ALA A 189 -10.53 -43.93 58.63
N TYR A 190 -9.86 -43.57 59.72
CA TYR A 190 -10.19 -44.07 61.06
C TYR A 190 -11.37 -43.34 61.73
N ARG A 191 -11.85 -42.21 61.19
CA ARG A 191 -13.04 -41.51 61.70
C ARG A 191 -14.36 -41.98 61.08
N THR A 192 -14.31 -42.93 60.14
CA THR A 192 -15.49 -43.45 59.43
C THR A 192 -15.89 -44.86 59.88
N LYS A 193 -15.78 -45.13 61.18
CA LYS A 193 -16.42 -46.27 61.85
C LYS A 193 -17.13 -45.81 63.11
#